data_AF-A0A9N9UA56-F1
#
_entry.id   AF-A0A9N9UA56-F1
#
_cell.length_a   1.000
_cell.length_b   1.000
_cell.length_c   1.000
_cell.angle_alpha   90.00
_cell.angle_beta   90.00
_cell.angle_gamma   90.00
#
_symmetry.space_group_name_H-M   'P 1'
#
loop_
_entity.id
_entity.type
_entity.pdbx_description
1 polymer ?
#
loop_
_entity_poly.entity_id
_entity_poly.type
_entity_poly.pdbx_seq_one_letter_code
_entity_poly.pdbx_strand_id
1 'polypeptide(L)'
;MRVTHLFSVLSSVAGSLAATYTSCSESQIATLEVAISRATTKAFAAIDHLEANPNGSDLQTTWYGEFSTERYNKILTAFKKFAPDLATTFRYDCSCQSTAVVATIGGTYGDVRICSVFFDGWPETGHRSQWDDTFRDVLGTRDNGYGVEYCKQFALEDPNKAVENADNHARFAVEVPPFGP
;
A
#
# COMPACT_ATOMS: atom_id res chain seq x y z
N MET A 1 32.76 50.94 21.33
CA MET A 1 31.53 50.51 20.62
C MET A 1 31.88 49.31 19.75
N ARG A 2 31.61 48.09 20.22
CA ARG A 2 31.77 46.84 19.44
C ARG A 2 30.50 46.05 19.67
N VAL A 3 29.65 45.99 18.65
CA VAL A 3 28.41 45.22 18.65
C VAL A 3 28.77 43.82 18.14
N THR A 4 28.85 42.85 19.04
CA THR A 4 28.92 41.44 18.69
C THR A 4 27.51 40.96 18.36
N HIS A 5 27.24 40.72 17.07
CA HIS A 5 26.02 40.06 16.63
C HIS A 5 26.14 38.55 16.89
N LEU A 6 25.39 38.05 17.88
CA LEU A 6 25.09 36.63 17.98
C LEU A 6 24.12 36.28 16.85
N PHE A 7 24.59 35.57 15.83
CA PHE A 7 23.71 34.83 14.93
C PHE A 7 23.28 33.54 15.62
N SER A 8 22.04 33.53 16.13
CA SER A 8 21.39 32.29 16.56
C SER A 8 20.92 31.53 15.34
N VAL A 9 21.53 30.38 15.06
CA VAL A 9 21.08 29.46 14.02
C VAL A 9 19.93 28.64 14.61
N LEU A 10 18.69 29.03 14.34
CA LEU A 10 17.56 28.12 14.52
C LEU A 10 17.69 27.01 13.48
N SER A 11 18.15 25.83 13.89
CA SER A 11 17.87 24.61 13.14
C SER A 11 16.38 24.33 13.24
N SER A 12 15.66 24.58 12.15
CA SER A 12 14.36 23.99 11.93
C SER A 12 14.54 22.48 11.90
N VAL A 13 14.13 21.79 12.96
CA VAL A 13 13.90 20.35 12.89
C VAL A 13 12.68 20.19 12.00
N ALA A 14 12.90 20.07 10.68
CA ALA A 14 11.90 19.49 9.82
C ALA A 14 11.64 18.11 10.40
N GLY A 15 10.47 17.94 11.04
CA GLY A 15 10.05 16.62 11.50
C GLY A 15 10.14 15.69 10.30
N SER A 16 10.96 14.66 10.39
CA SER A 16 11.02 13.62 9.37
C SER A 16 9.60 13.08 9.19
N LEU A 17 9.02 13.25 8.00
CA LEU A 17 7.78 12.56 7.64
C LEU A 17 8.07 11.07 7.71
N ALA A 18 7.51 10.42 8.72
CA ALA A 18 7.69 9.00 8.99
C ALA A 18 6.35 8.42 9.42
N ALA A 19 6.12 7.15 9.09
CA ALA A 19 5.02 6.39 9.61
C ALA A 19 4.96 6.50 11.15
N THR A 20 3.75 6.61 11.69
CA THR A 20 3.52 6.68 13.13
C THR A 20 2.92 5.39 13.63
N TYR A 21 3.30 4.97 14.84
CA TYR A 21 2.86 3.72 15.45
C TYR A 21 2.17 4.00 16.79
N THR A 22 1.01 3.40 17.02
CA THR A 22 0.23 3.53 18.26
C THR A 22 -0.17 2.15 18.76
N SER A 23 -0.13 1.92 20.07
CA SER A 23 -0.47 0.63 20.69
C SER A 23 0.38 -0.56 20.21
N CYS A 24 1.55 -0.31 19.60
CA CYS A 24 2.46 -1.33 19.08
C CYS A 24 3.64 -1.52 20.04
N SER A 25 4.05 -2.77 20.30
CA SER A 25 5.32 -3.08 20.95
C SER A 25 6.51 -2.80 20.02
N GLU A 26 7.72 -2.74 20.57
CA GLU A 26 8.95 -2.60 19.76
C GLU A 26 9.10 -3.72 18.72
N SER A 27 8.74 -4.96 19.06
CA SER A 27 8.78 -6.09 18.12
C SER A 27 7.72 -5.98 17.01
N GLN A 28 6.54 -5.46 17.34
CA GLN A 28 5.49 -5.20 16.35
C GLN A 28 5.90 -4.08 15.39
N ILE A 29 6.53 -3.01 15.90
CA ILE A 29 7.07 -1.92 15.08
C ILE A 29 8.14 -2.45 14.12
N ALA A 30 9.11 -3.22 14.61
CA ALA A 30 10.15 -3.80 13.75
C ALA A 30 9.57 -4.70 12.64
N THR A 31 8.52 -5.47 12.97
CA THR A 31 7.82 -6.31 11.97
C THR A 31 7.09 -5.44 10.94
N LEU A 32 6.42 -4.37 11.39
CA LEU A 32 5.71 -3.43 10.51
C LEU A 32 6.66 -2.66 9.61
N GLU A 33 7.81 -2.20 10.09
CA GLU A 33 8.79 -1.49 9.28
C GLU A 33 9.30 -2.34 8.10
N VAL A 34 9.56 -3.63 8.35
CA VAL A 34 9.92 -4.59 7.28
C VAL A 34 8.78 -4.76 6.29
N ALA A 35 7.54 -4.92 6.78
CA ALA A 35 6.37 -5.06 5.92
C ALA A 35 6.12 -3.80 5.06
N ILE A 36 6.16 -2.61 5.67
CA ILE A 36 6.02 -1.30 5.02
C ILE A 36 7.13 -1.08 3.99
N SER A 37 8.36 -1.47 4.28
CA SER A 37 9.45 -1.37 3.29
C SER A 37 9.18 -2.24 2.05
N ARG A 38 8.76 -3.51 2.25
CA ARG A 38 8.42 -4.43 1.14
C ARG A 38 7.25 -3.89 0.32
N ALA A 39 6.24 -3.39 1.00
CA ALA A 39 5.07 -2.75 0.43
C ALA A 39 5.37 -1.58 -0.48
N THR A 40 6.11 -0.61 0.06
CA THR A 40 6.56 0.58 -0.65
C THR A 40 7.34 0.17 -1.89
N THR A 41 8.23 -0.81 -1.77
CA THR A 41 8.99 -1.33 -2.92
C THR A 41 8.08 -1.93 -4.00
N LYS A 42 7.11 -2.77 -3.63
CA LYS A 42 6.14 -3.36 -4.57
C LYS A 42 5.26 -2.30 -5.24
N ALA A 43 4.80 -1.31 -4.48
CA ALA A 43 3.99 -0.22 -5.00
C ALA A 43 4.78 0.66 -5.98
N PHE A 44 6.06 0.94 -5.71
CA PHE A 44 6.93 1.63 -6.67
C PHE A 44 7.20 0.80 -7.91
N ALA A 45 7.46 -0.50 -7.77
CA ALA A 45 7.62 -1.38 -8.94
C ALA A 45 6.35 -1.40 -9.82
N ALA A 46 5.16 -1.37 -9.22
CA ALA A 46 3.91 -1.23 -9.95
C ALA A 46 3.81 0.09 -10.74
N ILE A 47 4.28 1.21 -10.16
CA ILE A 47 4.40 2.49 -10.89
C ILE A 47 5.36 2.33 -12.08
N ASP A 48 6.56 1.83 -11.84
CA ASP A 48 7.59 1.66 -12.88
C ASP A 48 7.09 0.76 -14.02
N HIS A 49 6.40 -0.35 -13.69
CA HIS A 49 5.81 -1.26 -14.67
C HIS A 49 4.74 -0.57 -15.51
N LEU A 50 3.83 0.19 -14.89
CA LEU A 50 2.81 0.93 -15.61
C LEU A 50 3.46 1.96 -16.56
N GLU A 51 4.39 2.77 -16.05
CA GLU A 51 5.08 3.80 -16.84
C GLU A 51 5.90 3.22 -18.01
N ALA A 52 6.49 2.03 -17.83
CA ALA A 52 7.17 1.30 -18.90
C ALA A 52 6.20 0.70 -19.95
N ASN A 53 4.92 0.55 -19.61
CA ASN A 53 3.89 -0.07 -20.45
C ASN A 53 2.68 0.87 -20.65
N PRO A 54 2.86 2.05 -21.28
CA PRO A 54 1.82 3.08 -21.36
C PRO A 54 0.60 2.69 -22.22
N ASN A 55 0.69 1.60 -22.99
CA ASN A 55 -0.38 1.05 -23.82
C ASN A 55 -0.94 -0.27 -23.26
N GLY A 56 -0.69 -0.55 -21.98
CA GLY A 56 -1.10 -1.79 -21.32
C GLY A 56 -0.04 -2.89 -21.40
N SER A 57 -0.29 -3.96 -20.66
CA SER A 57 0.53 -5.17 -20.61
C SER A 57 -0.36 -6.37 -20.30
N ASP A 58 0.15 -7.58 -20.53
CA ASP A 58 -0.57 -8.81 -20.16
C ASP A 58 -0.86 -8.86 -18.65
N LEU A 59 0.07 -8.36 -17.83
CA LEU A 59 -0.09 -8.29 -16.38
C LEU A 59 -1.20 -7.29 -15.98
N GLN A 60 -1.22 -6.09 -16.58
CA GLN A 60 -2.31 -5.14 -16.36
C GLN A 60 -3.65 -5.73 -16.82
N THR A 61 -3.67 -6.41 -17.96
CA THR A 61 -4.89 -7.00 -18.52
C THR A 61 -5.43 -8.12 -17.63
N THR A 62 -4.54 -8.93 -17.05
CA THR A 62 -4.89 -10.00 -16.11
C THR A 62 -5.63 -9.48 -14.89
N TRP A 63 -5.19 -8.33 -14.36
CA TRP A 63 -5.70 -7.79 -13.09
C TRP A 63 -6.70 -6.65 -13.24
N TYR A 64 -6.84 -6.05 -14.41
CA TYR A 64 -7.73 -4.90 -14.61
C TYR A 64 -8.53 -4.95 -15.91
N GLY A 65 -8.42 -6.01 -16.69
CA GLY A 65 -9.14 -6.19 -17.95
C GLY A 65 -8.51 -5.43 -19.11
N GLU A 66 -9.23 -5.42 -20.24
CA GLU A 66 -8.78 -4.76 -21.47
C GLU A 66 -8.28 -3.33 -21.20
N PHE A 67 -7.17 -2.97 -21.85
CA PHE A 67 -6.55 -1.66 -21.69
C PHE A 67 -7.54 -0.53 -22.00
N SER A 68 -7.55 0.47 -21.14
CA SER A 68 -8.20 1.76 -21.37
C SER A 68 -7.32 2.83 -20.77
N THR A 69 -7.05 3.89 -21.53
CA THR A 69 -6.24 5.03 -21.07
C THR A 69 -6.80 5.66 -19.80
N GLU A 70 -8.14 5.74 -19.66
CA GLU A 70 -8.78 6.28 -18.46
C GLU A 70 -8.49 5.40 -17.23
N ARG A 71 -8.69 4.08 -17.35
CA ARG A 71 -8.45 3.13 -16.26
C ARG A 71 -6.98 3.04 -15.90
N TYR A 72 -6.10 2.98 -16.89
CA TYR A 72 -4.66 3.03 -16.71
C TYR A 72 -4.23 4.26 -15.89
N ASN A 73 -4.72 5.45 -16.25
CA ASN A 73 -4.39 6.68 -15.53
C ASN A 73 -4.91 6.68 -14.09
N LYS A 74 -6.09 6.08 -13.84
CA LYS A 74 -6.62 5.90 -12.48
C LYS A 74 -5.72 4.99 -11.63
N ILE A 75 -5.33 3.83 -12.16
CA ILE A 75 -4.44 2.87 -11.48
C ILE A 75 -3.08 3.54 -11.18
N LEU A 76 -2.47 4.19 -12.17
CA LEU A 76 -1.17 4.86 -12.00
C LEU A 76 -1.24 5.99 -10.96
N THR A 77 -2.30 6.79 -11.00
CA THR A 77 -2.52 7.87 -10.01
C THR A 77 -2.69 7.32 -8.61
N ALA A 78 -3.42 6.20 -8.46
CA ALA A 78 -3.62 5.54 -7.17
C ALA A 78 -2.28 5.07 -6.59
N PHE A 79 -1.47 4.34 -7.35
CA PHE A 79 -0.15 3.90 -6.88
C PHE A 79 0.79 5.06 -6.56
N LYS A 80 0.86 6.10 -7.41
CA LYS A 80 1.70 7.28 -7.18
C LYS A 80 1.35 8.05 -5.91
N LYS A 81 0.07 8.08 -5.54
CA LYS A 81 -0.36 8.67 -4.27
C LYS A 81 0.06 7.78 -3.09
N PHE A 82 -0.20 6.49 -3.21
CA PHE A 82 -0.06 5.53 -2.12
C PHE A 82 1.37 5.16 -1.76
N ALA A 83 2.19 4.82 -2.75
CA ALA A 83 3.54 4.29 -2.55
C ALA A 83 4.42 5.14 -1.61
N PRO A 84 4.53 6.48 -1.78
CA PRO A 84 5.33 7.30 -0.88
C PRO A 84 4.72 7.46 0.52
N ASP A 85 3.39 7.46 0.63
CA ASP A 85 2.69 7.75 1.89
C ASP A 85 2.80 6.61 2.91
N LEU A 86 2.97 5.37 2.45
CA LEU A 86 3.08 4.17 3.29
C LEU A 86 4.07 4.31 4.44
N ALA A 87 5.26 4.81 4.13
CA ALA A 87 6.38 4.93 5.07
C ALA A 87 6.50 6.32 5.69
N THR A 88 5.75 7.31 5.21
CA THR A 88 5.98 8.73 5.54
C THR A 88 4.77 9.45 6.14
N THR A 89 3.56 9.01 5.81
CA THR A 89 2.31 9.70 6.18
C THR A 89 1.41 8.83 7.07
N PHE A 90 1.47 7.50 6.94
CA PHE A 90 0.47 6.62 7.56
C PHE A 90 0.63 6.43 9.06
N ARG A 91 -0.48 6.09 9.70
CA ARG A 91 -0.56 5.74 11.12
C ARG A 91 -1.00 4.29 11.26
N TYR A 92 -0.20 3.51 11.97
CA TYR A 92 -0.43 2.10 12.25
C TYR A 92 -0.78 1.91 13.72
N ASP A 93 -1.97 1.38 14.00
CA ASP A 93 -2.48 1.12 15.35
C ASP A 93 -2.58 -0.40 15.60
N CYS A 94 -1.79 -0.94 16.53
CA CYS A 94 -1.76 -2.38 16.82
C CYS A 94 -2.80 -2.84 17.88
N SER A 95 -3.82 -2.02 18.18
CA SER A 95 -4.82 -2.33 19.21
C SER A 95 -5.80 -3.44 18.83
N CYS A 96 -5.92 -3.83 17.55
CA CYS A 96 -6.87 -4.86 17.15
C CYS A 96 -6.42 -6.27 17.61
N GLN A 97 -7.34 -7.03 18.19
CA GLN A 97 -7.09 -8.37 18.73
C GLN A 97 -7.69 -9.49 17.87
N SER A 98 -8.12 -9.18 16.65
CA SER A 98 -8.72 -10.19 15.77
C SER A 98 -7.69 -11.23 15.33
N THR A 99 -8.03 -12.50 15.50
CA THR A 99 -7.26 -13.65 14.99
C THR A 99 -7.71 -14.10 13.59
N ALA A 100 -8.62 -13.35 12.95
CA ALA A 100 -9.22 -13.72 11.66
C ALA A 100 -9.09 -12.63 10.59
N VAL A 101 -8.75 -11.41 10.99
CA VAL A 101 -8.64 -10.22 10.12
C VAL A 101 -7.25 -9.65 10.33
N VAL A 102 -6.49 -9.39 9.27
CA VAL A 102 -5.08 -8.96 9.37
C VAL A 102 -4.95 -7.50 9.75
N ALA A 103 -5.72 -6.64 9.10
CA ALA A 103 -5.79 -5.22 9.36
C ALA A 103 -7.23 -4.74 9.15
N THR A 104 -7.54 -3.53 9.54
CA THR A 104 -8.77 -2.79 9.21
C THR A 104 -8.37 -1.35 8.94
N ILE A 105 -9.11 -0.63 8.10
CA ILE A 105 -8.78 0.76 7.80
C ILE A 105 -9.73 1.68 8.56
N GLY A 106 -9.19 2.79 9.04
CA GLY A 106 -9.97 3.83 9.72
C GLY A 106 -10.84 4.63 8.75
N GLY A 107 -11.61 5.58 9.29
CA GLY A 107 -12.41 6.50 8.47
C GLY A 107 -11.58 7.58 7.75
N THR A 108 -10.27 7.64 7.99
CA THR A 108 -9.36 8.65 7.44
C THR A 108 -8.28 7.97 6.60
N TYR A 109 -7.93 8.57 5.46
CA TYR A 109 -6.82 8.10 4.64
C TYR A 109 -5.52 7.99 5.47
N GLY A 110 -4.85 6.84 5.36
CA GLY A 110 -3.61 6.54 6.06
C GLY A 110 -3.76 6.02 7.49
N ASP A 111 -4.99 5.89 8.01
CA ASP A 111 -5.23 5.22 9.30
C ASP A 111 -5.41 3.72 9.10
N VAL A 112 -4.45 2.93 9.58
CA VAL A 112 -4.46 1.47 9.46
C VAL A 112 -4.41 0.86 10.87
N ARG A 113 -5.40 0.04 11.20
CA ARG A 113 -5.40 -0.73 12.45
C ARG A 113 -5.00 -2.18 12.18
N ILE A 114 -3.84 -2.57 12.69
CA ILE A 114 -3.24 -3.90 12.54
C ILE A 114 -3.75 -4.80 13.65
N CYS A 115 -4.15 -6.01 13.29
CA CYS A 115 -4.69 -7.01 14.21
C CYS A 115 -3.65 -8.05 14.61
N SER A 116 -3.86 -8.71 15.75
CA SER A 116 -2.92 -9.69 16.31
C SER A 116 -2.48 -10.77 15.31
N VAL A 117 -3.40 -11.24 14.46
CA VAL A 117 -3.11 -12.30 13.47
C VAL A 117 -1.99 -11.93 12.48
N PHE A 118 -1.76 -10.64 12.22
CA PHE A 118 -0.65 -10.17 11.39
C PHE A 118 0.70 -10.63 11.97
N PHE A 119 0.85 -10.57 13.29
CA PHE A 119 2.08 -10.89 13.99
C PHE A 119 2.21 -12.39 14.30
N ASP A 120 1.09 -13.13 14.27
CA ASP A 120 1.00 -14.53 14.70
C ASP A 120 0.96 -15.51 13.53
N GLY A 121 2.02 -15.53 12.70
CA GLY A 121 2.25 -16.58 11.70
C GLY A 121 1.64 -16.34 10.31
N TRP A 122 1.27 -15.09 9.99
CA TRP A 122 0.85 -14.72 8.63
C TRP A 122 2.04 -14.74 7.66
N PRO A 123 1.88 -15.20 6.40
CA PRO A 123 2.99 -15.29 5.45
C PRO A 123 3.72 -13.97 5.26
N GLU A 124 5.04 -14.03 5.11
CA GLU A 124 5.89 -12.84 4.95
C GLU A 124 5.92 -12.27 3.52
N THR A 125 5.61 -13.11 2.52
CA THR A 125 5.71 -12.83 1.08
C THR A 125 4.64 -13.56 0.30
N GLY A 126 4.41 -13.16 -0.96
CA GLY A 126 3.38 -13.72 -1.83
C GLY A 126 1.98 -13.22 -1.46
N HIS A 127 0.96 -13.59 -2.23
CA HIS A 127 -0.42 -13.12 -2.01
C HIS A 127 -1.01 -13.53 -0.63
N ARG A 128 -1.70 -12.59 0.03
CA ARG A 128 -2.13 -12.66 1.44
C ARG A 128 -0.96 -12.79 2.39
N SER A 129 0.20 -12.25 2.02
CA SER A 129 1.22 -11.94 3.02
C SER A 129 0.72 -10.84 3.97
N GLN A 130 1.46 -10.64 5.06
CA GLN A 130 1.24 -9.57 6.05
C GLN A 130 0.86 -8.22 5.41
N TRP A 131 1.32 -7.95 4.19
CA TRP A 131 1.06 -6.70 3.49
C TRP A 131 -0.13 -6.66 2.51
N ASP A 132 -0.49 -7.75 1.82
CA ASP A 132 -1.45 -7.64 0.70
C ASP A 132 -2.85 -7.19 1.14
N ASP A 133 -3.18 -7.44 2.40
CA ASP A 133 -4.45 -7.07 3.03
C ASP A 133 -4.47 -5.60 3.52
N THR A 134 -3.40 -4.82 3.31
CA THR A 134 -3.34 -3.37 3.61
C THR A 134 -3.48 -2.46 2.40
N PHE A 135 -3.46 -3.00 1.17
CA PHE A 135 -4.00 -2.27 0.00
C PHE A 135 -5.51 -2.03 0.11
N ARG A 136 -6.17 -2.72 1.05
CA ARG A 136 -7.60 -2.98 1.12
C ARG A 136 -8.53 -1.76 1.11
N ASP A 137 -8.17 -0.65 1.75
CA ASP A 137 -9.02 0.57 1.71
C ASP A 137 -8.24 1.88 1.51
N VAL A 138 -6.93 1.81 1.32
CA VAL A 138 -6.11 3.03 1.29
C VAL A 138 -6.20 3.75 -0.06
N LEU A 139 -6.41 3.02 -1.16
CA LEU A 139 -6.45 3.60 -2.50
C LEU A 139 -7.76 4.32 -2.84
N GLY A 140 -8.71 4.41 -1.92
CA GLY A 140 -10.10 4.80 -2.24
C GLY A 140 -10.83 3.72 -3.05
N THR A 141 -10.28 2.51 -3.05
CA THR A 141 -10.86 1.28 -3.58
C THR A 141 -11.94 0.75 -2.62
N ARG A 142 -12.83 -0.07 -3.14
CA ARG A 142 -13.86 -0.83 -2.43
C ARG A 142 -13.43 -2.29 -2.31
N ASP A 143 -13.97 -2.99 -1.33
CA ASP A 143 -13.91 -4.44 -1.25
C ASP A 143 -15.08 -5.06 -2.03
N ASN A 144 -14.89 -5.20 -3.35
CA ASN A 144 -15.89 -5.80 -4.22
C ASN A 144 -15.84 -7.34 -4.16
N GLY A 145 -14.69 -7.92 -3.82
CA GLY A 145 -14.49 -9.36 -3.65
C GLY A 145 -13.01 -9.74 -3.46
N TYR A 146 -12.77 -10.95 -2.94
CA TYR A 146 -11.45 -11.43 -2.53
C TYR A 146 -11.01 -12.68 -3.28
N GLY A 147 -9.72 -12.78 -3.59
CA GLY A 147 -9.06 -13.94 -4.17
C GLY A 147 -8.88 -13.85 -5.69
N VAL A 148 -7.95 -14.66 -6.22
CA VAL A 148 -7.58 -14.69 -7.65
C VAL A 148 -8.81 -14.71 -8.55
N GLU A 149 -9.74 -15.62 -8.28
CA GLU A 149 -10.87 -15.89 -9.16
C GLU A 149 -11.79 -14.68 -9.26
N TYR A 150 -12.14 -14.04 -8.13
CA TYR A 150 -12.95 -12.83 -8.15
C TYR A 150 -12.22 -11.66 -8.79
N CYS A 151 -10.93 -11.47 -8.52
CA CYS A 151 -10.14 -10.41 -9.14
C CYS A 151 -10.09 -10.57 -10.67
N LYS A 152 -9.85 -11.78 -11.17
CA LYS A 152 -9.87 -12.09 -12.61
C LYS A 152 -11.28 -11.98 -13.20
N GLN A 153 -12.30 -12.40 -12.46
CA GLN A 153 -13.69 -12.24 -12.89
C GLN A 153 -14.05 -10.76 -13.03
N PHE A 154 -13.65 -9.89 -12.09
CA PHE A 154 -13.86 -8.44 -12.23
C PHE A 154 -13.10 -7.90 -13.42
N ALA A 155 -11.83 -8.28 -13.61
CA ALA A 155 -11.06 -7.87 -14.77
C ALA A 155 -11.75 -8.27 -16.11
N LEU A 156 -12.41 -9.43 -16.14
CA LEU A 156 -13.08 -9.94 -17.33
C LEU A 156 -14.47 -9.32 -17.55
N GLU A 157 -15.29 -9.22 -16.51
CA GLU A 157 -16.72 -8.90 -16.61
C GLU A 157 -17.03 -7.42 -16.30
N ASP A 158 -16.23 -6.79 -15.43
CA ASP A 158 -16.43 -5.40 -15.00
C ASP A 158 -15.08 -4.72 -14.66
N PRO A 159 -14.29 -4.32 -15.69
CA PRO A 159 -12.99 -3.68 -15.49
C PRO A 159 -13.01 -2.44 -14.60
N ASN A 160 -14.15 -1.74 -14.50
CA ASN A 160 -14.28 -0.59 -13.61
C ASN A 160 -14.31 -1.06 -12.14
N LYS A 161 -15.03 -2.14 -11.85
CA LYS A 161 -14.99 -2.79 -10.54
C LYS A 161 -13.60 -3.31 -10.20
N ALA A 162 -12.84 -3.83 -11.16
CA ALA A 162 -11.46 -4.27 -10.93
C ALA A 162 -10.54 -3.09 -10.54
N VAL A 163 -10.65 -1.95 -11.23
CA VAL A 163 -9.90 -0.71 -10.92
C VAL A 163 -10.37 -0.06 -9.62
N GLU A 164 -11.55 -0.40 -9.13
CA GLU A 164 -12.02 -0.01 -7.81
C GLU A 164 -11.77 -1.09 -6.75
N ASN A 165 -11.31 -2.30 -7.09
CA ASN A 165 -11.16 -3.38 -6.12
C ASN A 165 -9.74 -3.38 -5.53
N ALA A 166 -9.65 -3.40 -4.21
CA ALA A 166 -8.36 -3.31 -3.56
C ALA A 166 -7.49 -4.56 -3.79
N ASP A 167 -8.11 -5.74 -3.79
CA ASP A 167 -7.41 -7.00 -4.01
C ASP A 167 -6.85 -7.11 -5.45
N ASN A 168 -7.47 -6.45 -6.44
CA ASN A 168 -6.88 -6.34 -7.78
C ASN A 168 -5.57 -5.54 -7.78
N HIS A 169 -5.45 -4.50 -6.94
CA HIS A 169 -4.21 -3.73 -6.79
C HIS A 169 -3.12 -4.51 -6.05
N ALA A 170 -3.49 -5.18 -4.96
CA ALA A 170 -2.56 -6.05 -4.25
C ALA A 170 -2.00 -7.12 -5.19
N ARG A 171 -2.87 -7.79 -5.96
CA ARG A 171 -2.49 -8.80 -6.96
C ARG A 171 -1.56 -8.27 -8.03
N PHE A 172 -1.90 -7.12 -8.62
CA PHE A 172 -1.04 -6.49 -9.60
C PHE A 172 0.34 -6.20 -9.00
N ALA A 173 0.42 -5.54 -7.83
CA ALA A 173 1.68 -5.14 -7.22
C ALA A 173 2.56 -6.33 -6.78
N VAL A 174 1.97 -7.47 -6.35
CA VAL A 174 2.78 -8.63 -5.98
C VAL A 174 3.33 -9.39 -7.17
N GLU A 175 2.65 -9.37 -8.31
CA GLU A 175 3.05 -10.11 -9.52
C GLU A 175 3.91 -9.30 -10.49
N VAL A 176 4.05 -7.98 -10.26
CA VAL A 176 5.03 -7.16 -10.99
C VAL A 176 6.46 -7.69 -10.73
N PRO A 177 7.27 -7.93 -11.79
CA PRO A 177 8.68 -8.27 -11.62
C PRO A 177 9.45 -7.23 -10.81
N PRO A 178 10.42 -7.63 -9.97
CA PRO A 178 11.04 -8.96 -9.92
C PRO A 178 10.38 -9.92 -8.91
N PHE A 179 9.26 -9.55 -8.28
CA PHE A 179 8.72 -10.34 -7.17
C PHE A 179 8.11 -11.66 -7.67
N GLY A 180 7.26 -11.59 -8.69
CA GLY A 180 6.49 -12.75 -9.17
C GLY A 180 5.51 -13.30 -8.12
N PRO A 181 4.63 -14.24 -8.51
CA PRO A 181 3.68 -14.89 -7.60
C PRO A 181 4.36 -15.67 -6.46
#